data_AF-A0A0R0MBH0-F1
#
_entry.id   AF-A0A0R0MBH0-F1
#
_cell.length_a   1.000
_cell.length_b   1.000
_cell.length_c   1.000
_cell.angle_alpha   90.00
_cell.angle_beta   90.00
_cell.angle_gamma   90.00
#
_symmetry.space_group_name_H-M   'P 1'
#
loop_
_entity.id
_entity.type
_entity.pdbx_description
1 polymer ?
#
loop_
_entity_poly.entity_id
_entity_poly.type
_entity_poly.pdbx_seq_one_letter_code
_entity_poly.pdbx_strand_id
1 'polypeptide(L)'
;MKLIPIVLAATVLVSMPAFASKEIASKNACLACHAVDRKMVGPSFQDVARKYKDQKDAEAMLAGSIKKGGAGKWGPVPMPAQAALAEVDAKTLATWVLAGAR
;
A
#
# COMPACT_ATOMS: atom_id res chain seq x y z
N MET A 1 33.00 -46.30 -5.72
CA MET A 1 33.24 -44.85 -5.53
C MET A 1 32.09 -44.11 -6.20
N LYS A 2 31.21 -43.51 -5.41
CA LYS A 2 29.93 -42.91 -5.84
C LYS A 2 30.10 -41.39 -5.83
N LEU A 3 29.91 -40.74 -6.98
CA LEU A 3 29.87 -39.29 -7.09
C LEU A 3 28.45 -38.91 -7.51
N ILE A 4 27.71 -38.28 -6.60
CA ILE A 4 26.39 -37.67 -6.85
C ILE A 4 26.63 -36.16 -6.78
N PRO A 5 26.41 -35.38 -7.87
CA PRO A 5 26.49 -33.94 -7.78
C PRO A 5 25.22 -33.42 -7.10
N ILE A 6 25.42 -32.78 -5.95
CA ILE A 6 24.39 -32.01 -5.24
C ILE A 6 24.13 -30.76 -6.09
N VAL A 7 22.97 -30.71 -6.73
CA VAL A 7 22.49 -29.50 -7.42
C VAL A 7 22.03 -28.51 -6.36
N LEU A 8 22.75 -27.39 -6.26
CA LEU A 8 22.51 -26.28 -5.36
C LEU A 8 21.20 -25.56 -5.76
N ALA A 9 20.14 -25.71 -4.96
CA ALA A 9 18.90 -24.99 -5.15
C ALA A 9 19.09 -23.51 -4.75
N ALA A 10 19.08 -22.61 -5.73
CA ALA A 10 19.08 -21.16 -5.51
C ALA A 10 17.69 -20.71 -5.02
N THR A 11 17.56 -20.44 -3.72
CA THR A 11 16.38 -19.78 -3.16
C THR A 11 16.41 -18.29 -3.51
N VAL A 12 15.61 -17.88 -4.49
CA VAL A 12 15.39 -16.46 -4.79
C VAL A 12 14.40 -15.91 -3.77
N LEU A 13 14.91 -15.15 -2.79
CA LEU A 13 14.11 -14.34 -1.88
C LEU A 13 13.67 -13.05 -2.62
N VAL A 14 12.54 -13.11 -3.34
CA VAL A 14 11.89 -11.89 -3.86
C VAL A 14 10.90 -11.38 -2.81
N SER A 15 11.34 -10.49 -1.94
CA SER A 15 10.43 -9.66 -1.12
C SER A 15 11.05 -8.28 -0.88
N MET A 16 11.17 -7.51 -1.96
CA MET A 16 11.54 -6.09 -1.92
C MET A 16 10.37 -5.06 -2.05
N PRO A 17 9.09 -5.40 -2.28
CA PRO A 17 8.08 -4.34 -2.50
C PRO A 17 7.72 -3.56 -1.22
N ALA A 18 7.76 -4.20 -0.05
CA ALA A 18 7.27 -3.63 1.21
C ALA A 18 8.00 -2.36 1.66
N PHE A 19 9.34 -2.35 1.55
CA PHE A 19 10.15 -1.18 1.92
C PHE A 19 9.85 -0.02 0.97
N ALA A 20 10.00 -0.25 -0.35
CA ALA A 20 9.82 0.77 -1.38
C ALA A 20 8.47 1.51 -1.27
N SER A 21 7.39 0.80 -0.94
CA SER A 21 6.07 1.40 -0.75
C SER A 21 5.99 2.31 0.48
N LYS A 22 6.65 1.96 1.59
CA LYS A 22 6.73 2.83 2.78
C LYS A 22 7.55 4.09 2.51
N GLU A 23 8.63 3.98 1.73
CA GLU A 23 9.39 5.15 1.30
C GLU A 23 8.56 6.06 0.38
N ILE A 24 7.81 5.50 -0.58
CA ILE A 24 6.88 6.29 -1.42
C ILE A 24 5.85 6.99 -0.53
N ALA A 25 5.25 6.28 0.44
CA ALA A 25 4.25 6.86 1.36
C ALA A 25 4.84 8.01 2.20
N SER A 26 6.09 7.86 2.65
CA SER A 26 6.80 8.88 3.41
C SER A 26 7.11 10.11 2.55
N LYS A 27 7.65 9.90 1.35
CA LYS A 27 8.01 10.97 0.39
C LYS A 27 6.79 11.76 -0.08
N ASN A 28 5.63 11.13 -0.16
CA ASN A 28 4.37 11.74 -0.57
C ASN A 28 3.48 12.13 0.63
N ALA A 29 4.08 12.36 1.79
CA ALA A 29 3.45 12.88 3.01
C ALA A 29 2.23 12.09 3.53
N CYS A 30 2.03 10.83 3.10
CA CYS A 30 0.89 10.02 3.50
C CYS A 30 0.92 9.75 5.02
N LEU A 31 2.12 9.64 5.59
CA LEU A 31 2.34 9.36 7.01
C LEU A 31 2.03 10.54 7.95
N ALA A 32 1.77 11.73 7.41
CA ALA A 32 1.29 12.86 8.22
C ALA A 32 -0.16 12.68 8.67
N CYS A 33 -0.97 11.95 7.88
CA CYS A 33 -2.40 11.78 8.11
C CYS A 33 -2.80 10.33 8.36
N HIS A 34 -1.94 9.37 8.02
CA HIS A 34 -2.20 7.94 8.16
C HIS A 34 -1.09 7.25 8.94
N ALA A 35 -1.46 6.24 9.72
CA ALA A 35 -0.51 5.31 10.32
C ALA A 35 -0.86 3.88 9.88
N VAL A 36 0.07 2.94 10.09
CA VAL A 36 -0.13 1.54 9.71
C VAL A 36 -1.28 0.91 10.48
N ASP A 37 -1.30 1.10 11.80
CA ASP A 37 -2.06 0.31 12.77
C ASP A 37 -3.08 1.11 13.59
N ARG A 38 -3.01 2.44 13.55
CA ARG A 38 -3.90 3.32 14.32
C ARG A 38 -4.49 4.43 13.47
N LYS A 39 -5.69 4.86 13.86
CA LYS A 39 -6.34 6.03 13.28
C LYS A 39 -5.55 7.30 13.66
N MET A 40 -5.37 8.19 12.70
CA MET A 40 -4.79 9.51 12.88
C MET A 40 -5.84 10.54 12.42
N VAL A 41 -5.50 11.40 11.45
CA VAL A 41 -6.49 12.22 10.74
C VAL A 41 -7.35 11.33 9.83
N GLY A 42 -6.68 10.46 9.06
CA GLY A 42 -7.28 9.41 8.25
C GLY A 42 -7.34 8.06 8.99
N PRO A 43 -7.98 7.05 8.37
CA PRO A 43 -7.97 5.68 8.88
C PRO A 43 -6.56 5.09 8.90
N SER A 44 -6.36 4.05 9.72
CA SER A 44 -5.14 3.25 9.61
C SER A 44 -5.10 2.52 8.25
N PHE A 45 -3.91 2.26 7.71
CA PHE A 45 -3.80 1.47 6.48
C PHE A 45 -4.39 0.06 6.66
N GLN A 46 -4.25 -0.53 7.85
CA GLN A 46 -4.88 -1.81 8.16
C GLN A 46 -6.41 -1.74 8.20
N ASP A 47 -7.02 -0.63 8.64
CA ASP A 47 -8.48 -0.44 8.54
C ASP A 47 -8.94 -0.38 7.09
N VAL A 48 -8.17 0.31 6.23
CA VAL A 48 -8.43 0.36 4.79
C VAL A 48 -8.36 -1.05 4.20
N ALA A 49 -7.30 -1.80 4.49
CA ALA A 49 -7.16 -3.19 4.06
C ALA A 49 -8.35 -4.05 4.50
N ARG A 50 -8.74 -3.98 5.79
CA ARG A 50 -9.87 -4.74 6.33
C ARG A 50 -11.19 -4.40 5.65
N LYS A 51 -11.47 -3.10 5.43
CA LYS A 51 -12.71 -2.65 4.79
C LYS A 51 -12.84 -3.16 3.35
N TYR A 52 -11.72 -3.24 2.63
CA TYR A 52 -11.70 -3.53 1.19
C TYR A 52 -11.26 -4.96 0.83
N LYS A 53 -11.04 -5.85 1.82
CA LYS A 53 -10.44 -7.18 1.62
C LYS A 53 -11.13 -8.08 0.58
N ASP A 54 -12.45 -7.96 0.42
CA ASP A 54 -13.24 -8.80 -0.50
C ASP A 54 -13.67 -8.04 -1.76
N GLN A 55 -13.21 -6.80 -1.94
CA GLN A 55 -13.61 -5.94 -3.03
C GLN A 55 -12.64 -6.08 -4.22
N LYS A 56 -13.13 -6.66 -5.32
CA LYS A 56 -12.31 -7.00 -6.50
C LYS A 56 -11.67 -5.78 -7.18
N ASP A 57 -12.31 -4.62 -7.12
CA ASP A 57 -11.86 -3.36 -7.73
C ASP A 57 -11.16 -2.42 -6.74
N ALA A 58 -10.83 -2.91 -5.53
CA ALA A 58 -10.30 -2.09 -4.45
C ALA A 58 -9.02 -1.33 -4.82
N GLU A 59 -8.09 -1.94 -5.57
CA GLU A 59 -6.84 -1.30 -5.96
C GLU A 59 -7.11 -0.05 -6.80
N ALA A 60 -7.91 -0.19 -7.87
CA ALA A 60 -8.25 0.90 -8.77
C ALA A 60 -9.04 2.00 -8.05
N MET A 61 -9.96 1.62 -7.17
CA MET A 61 -10.73 2.58 -6.36
C MET A 61 -9.86 3.36 -5.38
N LEU A 62 -8.90 2.69 -4.72
CA LEU A 62 -7.99 3.33 -3.78
C LEU A 62 -6.99 4.22 -4.49
N ALA A 63 -6.39 3.77 -5.58
CA ALA A 63 -5.50 4.59 -6.41
C ALA A 63 -6.23 5.86 -6.88
N GLY A 64 -7.47 5.72 -7.36
CA GLY A 64 -8.32 6.84 -7.74
C GLY A 64 -8.63 7.78 -6.57
N SER A 65 -8.90 7.23 -5.38
CA SER A 65 -9.15 8.01 -4.17
C SER A 65 -7.90 8.76 -3.70
N ILE A 66 -6.71 8.15 -3.78
CA ILE A 66 -5.43 8.79 -3.45
C ILE A 66 -5.19 10.00 -4.38
N LYS A 67 -5.32 9.79 -5.69
CA LYS A 67 -5.10 10.84 -6.70
C LYS A 67 -6.09 11.99 -6.60
N LYS A 68 -7.38 11.68 -6.45
CA LYS A 68 -8.48 12.67 -6.52
C LYS A 68 -8.92 13.20 -5.15
N GLY A 69 -8.42 12.60 -4.07
CA GLY A 69 -8.94 12.85 -2.74
C GLY A 69 -10.28 12.17 -2.51
N GLY A 70 -10.90 12.45 -1.36
CA GLY A 70 -12.22 11.93 -1.04
C GLY A 70 -12.76 12.45 0.29
N ALA A 71 -14.08 12.39 0.47
CA ALA A 71 -14.76 12.83 1.68
C ALA A 71 -15.84 11.83 2.10
N GLY A 72 -16.26 11.88 3.37
CA GLY A 72 -17.42 11.16 3.90
C GLY A 72 -17.23 9.66 4.18
N LYS A 73 -16.32 8.96 3.49
CA LYS A 73 -16.12 7.50 3.65
C LYS A 73 -15.58 7.09 5.03
N TRP A 74 -14.80 7.96 5.66
CA TRP A 74 -14.04 7.67 6.89
C TRP A 74 -14.27 8.68 8.02
N GLY A 75 -15.11 9.67 7.77
CA GLY A 75 -15.37 10.78 8.68
C GLY A 75 -15.58 12.11 7.94
N PRO A 76 -15.72 13.20 8.70
CA PRO A 76 -16.01 14.53 8.16
C PRO A 76 -14.79 15.20 7.51
N VAL A 77 -13.56 14.78 7.84
CA VAL A 77 -12.34 15.37 7.30
C VAL A 77 -12.07 14.81 5.90
N PRO A 78 -12.02 15.65 4.85
CA PRO A 78 -11.68 15.19 3.51
C PRO A 78 -10.19 14.88 3.39
N MET A 79 -9.84 13.85 2.62
CA MET A 79 -8.47 13.61 2.16
C MET A 79 -8.21 14.49 0.93
N PRO A 80 -7.20 15.38 0.96
CA PRO A 80 -6.84 16.20 -0.21
C PRO A 80 -6.35 15.35 -1.38
N ALA A 81 -6.55 15.85 -2.59
CA ALA A 81 -6.07 15.22 -3.81
C ALA A 81 -4.54 15.19 -3.88
N GLN A 82 -3.95 14.01 -4.10
CA GLN A 82 -2.52 13.85 -4.37
C GLN A 82 -2.26 13.97 -5.88
N ALA A 83 -2.60 15.12 -6.48
CA ALA A 83 -2.60 15.29 -7.93
C ALA A 83 -1.20 15.13 -8.57
N ALA A 84 -0.15 15.53 -7.84
CA ALA A 84 1.25 15.45 -8.27
C ALA A 84 1.85 14.03 -8.18
N LEU A 85 1.19 13.10 -7.50
CA LEU A 85 1.65 11.71 -7.38
C LEU A 85 1.55 11.01 -8.74
N ALA A 86 2.59 10.29 -9.15
CA ALA A 86 2.53 9.50 -10.38
C ALA A 86 1.47 8.39 -10.29
N GLU A 87 0.82 8.05 -11.42
CA GLU A 87 -0.20 7.00 -11.44
C GLU A 87 0.34 5.64 -11.00
N VAL A 88 1.59 5.34 -11.34
CA VAL A 88 2.29 4.11 -10.93
C VAL A 88 2.51 4.05 -9.42
N ASP A 89 2.86 5.17 -8.80
CA ASP A 89 3.05 5.26 -7.35
C ASP A 89 1.71 5.17 -6.63
N ALA A 90 0.65 5.78 -7.18
CA ALA A 90 -0.70 5.66 -6.63
C ALA A 90 -1.19 4.21 -6.60
N LYS A 91 -0.96 3.46 -7.67
CA LYS A 91 -1.28 2.02 -7.72
C LYS A 91 -0.42 1.22 -6.74
N THR A 92 0.89 1.49 -6.71
CA THR A 92 1.82 0.82 -5.78
C THR A 92 1.40 1.03 -4.32
N LEU A 93 1.04 2.26 -3.95
CA LEU A 93 0.51 2.58 -2.63
C LEU A 93 -0.83 1.90 -2.36
N ALA A 94 -1.75 1.87 -3.33
CA ALA A 94 -3.04 1.21 -3.17
C ALA A 94 -2.87 -0.29 -2.89
N THR A 95 -2.03 -0.98 -3.67
CA THR A 95 -1.71 -2.40 -3.47
C THR A 95 -1.06 -2.63 -2.10
N TRP A 96 -0.10 -1.80 -1.71
CA TRP A 96 0.57 -1.91 -0.41
C TRP A 96 -0.38 -1.67 0.77
N VAL A 97 -1.26 -0.67 0.67
CA VAL A 97 -2.28 -0.41 1.69
C VAL A 97 -3.26 -1.58 1.80
N LEU A 98 -3.70 -2.17 0.69
CA LEU A 98 -4.57 -3.35 0.70
C LEU A 98 -3.91 -4.58 1.30
N ALA A 99 -2.59 -4.69 1.22
CA ALA A 99 -1.83 -5.71 1.93
C ALA A 99 -1.72 -5.44 3.44
N GLY A 100 -2.21 -4.30 3.94
CA GLY A 100 -2.11 -3.90 5.34
C GLY A 100 -0.84 -3.13 5.67
N ALA A 101 -0.23 -2.50 4.66
CA ALA A 101 0.99 -1.70 4.79
C ALA A 101 2.18 -2.46 5.41
N ARG A 102 2.39 -3.69 4.93
CA ARG A 102 3.44 -4.62 5.35
C ARG A 102 4.38 -4.97 4.21
#